data_AF-I6QZ31-F1
#
_entry.id   AF-I6QZ31-F1
#
_cell.length_a   1.000
_cell.length_b   1.000
_cell.length_c   1.000
_cell.angle_alpha   90.00
_cell.angle_beta   90.00
_cell.angle_gamma   90.00
#
_symmetry.space_group_name_H-M   'P 1'
#
loop_
_entity.id
_entity.type
_entity.pdbx_description
1 polymer ?
#
loop_
_entity_poly.entity_id
_entity_poly.type
_entity_poly.pdbx_seq_one_letter_code
_entity_poly.pdbx_strand_id
1 'polypeptide(L)' 'RQAAQCVGRVIRSKADYGMMIFADKRYSRHDKRSKLPGWILSHLHDAHLNLSTDMALHIARE' A
#
# COMPACT_ATOMS: atom_id res chain seq x y z
N ARG A 1 5.50 -10.87 5.23
CA ARG A 1 6.91 -10.48 5.45
C ARG A 1 7.62 -10.22 4.12
N GLN A 2 7.68 -11.16 3.18
CA GLN A 2 8.29 -10.94 1.85
C GLN A 2 7.67 -9.75 1.08
N ALA A 3 6.33 -9.67 1.01
CA ALA A 3 5.66 -8.55 0.33
C ALA A 3 6.07 -7.17 0.90
N ALA A 4 6.16 -7.03 2.22
CA ALA A 4 6.62 -5.79 2.85
C ALA A 4 8.08 -5.44 2.49
N GLN A 5 8.95 -6.45 2.35
CA GLN A 5 10.33 -6.22 1.92
C GLN A 5 10.41 -5.75 0.47
N CYS A 6 9.60 -6.32 -0.43
CA CYS A 6 9.54 -5.88 -1.82
C CYS A 6 9.07 -4.43 -1.93
N VAL A 7 8.00 -4.09 -1.21
CA VAL A 7 7.42 -2.74 -1.20
C VAL A 7 8.39 -1.71 -0.61
N GLY A 8 9.16 -2.07 0.41
CA GLY A 8 10.21 -1.21 0.97
C GLY A 8 11.38 -0.90 0.04
N ARG A 9 11.49 -1.55 -1.13
CA ARG A 9 12.52 -1.23 -2.14
C ARG A 9 12.16 -0.06 -3.04
N VAL A 10 10.89 0.37 -3.02
CA VAL A 10 10.35 1.42 -3.90
C VAL A 10 10.85 2.81 -3.52
N ILE A 11 11.05 3.08 -2.23
CA ILE A 11 11.53 4.37 -1.71
C ILE A 11 12.92 4.16 -1.10
N ARG A 12 13.91 4.97 -1.51
CA ARG A 12 15.30 4.89 -1.01
C ARG A 12 15.80 6.19 -0.39
N SER A 13 15.23 7.32 -0.79
CA SER A 13 15.56 8.67 -0.31
C SER A 13 14.29 9.44 0.08
N LYS A 14 14.45 10.51 0.87
CA LYS A 14 13.35 11.41 1.24
C LYS A 14 12.75 12.17 0.05
N ALA A 15 13.49 12.29 -1.04
CA ALA A 15 13.03 12.93 -2.27
C ALA A 15 12.31 11.96 -3.22
N ASP A 16 12.31 10.65 -2.93
CA ASP A 16 11.64 9.67 -3.77
C ASP A 16 10.14 9.66 -3.47
N TYR A 17 9.35 9.49 -4.53
CA TYR A 17 7.94 9.15 -4.42
C TYR A 17 7.70 7.79 -5.09
N GLY A 18 6.63 7.11 -4.70
CA GLY A 18 6.27 5.84 -5.32
C GLY A 18 4.87 5.42 -4.96
N MET A 19 4.23 4.72 -5.90
CA MET A 19 2.91 4.11 -5.70
C MET A 19 3.06 2.63 -5.44
N MET A 20 2.34 2.13 -4.43
CA MET A 20 2.38 0.72 -4.02
C MET A 20 0.96 0.18 -4.01
N ILE A 21 0.69 -0.87 -4.78
CA ILE A 21 -0.65 -1.45 -4.91
C ILE A 21 -0.65 -2.87 -4.34
N PHE A 22 -1.52 -3.14 -3.37
CA PHE A 22 -1.75 -4.48 -2.83
C PHE A 22 -2.97 -5.12 -3.49
N ALA A 23 -2.78 -5.74 -4.64
CA ALA A 23 -3.86 -6.29 -5.48
C ALA A 23 -4.40 -7.66 -5.01
N ASP A 24 -4.67 -7.82 -3.72
CA ASP A 24 -5.28 -9.02 -3.15
C ASP A 24 -6.14 -8.69 -1.92
N LYS A 25 -7.41 -9.12 -1.92
CA LYS A 25 -8.39 -8.87 -0.85
C LYS A 25 -7.89 -9.27 0.54
N ARG A 26 -6.99 -10.24 0.64
CA ARG A 26 -6.41 -10.69 1.92
C ARG A 26 -5.64 -9.57 2.64
N TYR A 27 -5.13 -8.56 1.95
CA TYR A 27 -4.44 -7.43 2.57
C TYR A 27 -5.38 -6.47 3.31
N SER A 28 -6.70 -6.53 3.08
CA SER A 28 -7.69 -5.81 3.90
C SER A 28 -7.86 -6.43 5.29
N ARG A 29 -7.44 -7.70 5.49
CA ARG A 29 -7.58 -8.37 6.79
C ARG A 29 -6.54 -7.85 7.78
N HIS A 30 -6.95 -7.62 9.02
CA HIS A 30 -6.08 -7.12 10.08
C HIS A 30 -4.82 -7.99 10.27
N ASP A 31 -4.94 -9.32 10.22
CA ASP A 31 -3.81 -10.25 10.42
C ASP A 31 -2.72 -10.18 9.33
N LYS A 32 -3.05 -9.63 8.16
CA LYS A 32 -2.11 -9.37 7.07
C LYS A 32 -1.63 -7.94 7.09
N ARG A 33 -2.54 -6.99 7.26
CA ARG A 33 -2.25 -5.54 7.30
C ARG A 33 -1.28 -5.20 8.43
N SER A 34 -1.50 -5.72 9.64
CA SER A 34 -0.63 -5.48 10.81
C SER A 34 0.82 -5.97 10.63
N LYS A 35 1.10 -6.78 9.60
CA LYS A 35 2.45 -7.26 9.27
C LYS A 35 3.23 -6.30 8.36
N LEU A 36 2.61 -5.21 7.92
CA LEU A 36 3.27 -4.14 7.18
C LEU A 36 4.05 -3.22 8.15
N PRO A 37 5.19 -2.65 7.73
CA PRO A 37 5.91 -1.65 8.50
C PRO A 37 5.03 -0.45 8.87
N GLY A 38 5.26 0.13 10.05
CA GLY A 38 4.45 1.24 10.58
C GLY A 38 4.37 2.45 9.65
N TRP A 39 5.46 2.77 8.93
CA TRP A 39 5.48 3.89 7.97
C TRP A 39 4.60 3.65 6.73
N ILE A 40 4.37 2.39 6.33
CA ILE A 40 3.39 2.08 5.27
C ILE A 40 1.99 2.21 5.85
N LEU A 41 1.77 1.66 7.05
CA LEU A 41 0.47 1.69 7.72
C LEU A 41 -0.01 3.11 8.02
N SER A 42 0.89 4.04 8.35
CA SER A 42 0.53 5.44 8.60
C SER A 42 0.01 6.17 7.36
N HIS A 43 0.31 5.68 6.15
CA HIS A 43 -0.15 6.24 4.87
C HIS A 43 -1.24 5.37 4.20
N LEU A 44 -1.59 4.22 4.79
CA LEU A 44 -2.64 3.34 4.29
C LEU A 44 -3.97 3.67 4.96
N HIS A 45 -4.62 4.72 4.48
CA HIS A 45 -5.92 5.17 4.97
C HIS A 45 -7.04 4.18 4.64
N ASP A 46 -8.09 4.14 5.47
CA ASP A 46 -9.23 3.22 5.25
C ASP A 46 -9.97 3.50 3.93
N ALA A 47 -9.94 4.75 3.44
CA ALA A 47 -10.46 5.12 2.12
C ALA A 47 -9.72 4.45 0.95
N HIS A 48 -8.48 3.98 1.16
CA HIS A 48 -7.67 3.30 0.15
C HIS A 48 -7.74 1.77 0.23
N LEU A 49 -8.72 1.23 0.95
CA LEU A 49 -8.93 -0.20 1.11
C LEU A 49 -10.10 -0.70 0.26
N ASN A 50 -10.01 -1.94 -0.21
CA ASN A 50 -11.06 -2.61 -0.98
C ASN A 50 -11.55 -1.80 -2.20
N LEU A 51 -10.64 -1.06 -2.82
CA LEU A 51 -10.90 -0.30 -4.03
C LEU A 51 -11.16 -1.23 -5.22
N SER A 52 -12.09 -0.82 -6.10
CA SER A 52 -12.15 -1.38 -7.45
C SER A 52 -10.96 -0.89 -8.29
N THR A 53 -10.71 -1.55 -9.41
CA THR A 53 -9.65 -1.15 -10.35
C THR A 53 -9.86 0.29 -10.85
N ASP A 54 -11.10 0.69 -11.14
CA ASP A 54 -11.43 2.04 -11.61
C ASP A 54 -11.15 3.11 -10.54
N MET A 55 -11.52 2.85 -9.28
CA MET A 55 -11.24 3.77 -8.17
C MET A 55 -9.73 3.90 -7.94
N ALA A 56 -9.00 2.78 -7.99
CA ALA A 56 -7.55 2.79 -7.86
C ALA A 56 -6.88 3.58 -8.98
N LEU A 57 -7.38 3.48 -10.22
CA LEU A 57 -6.90 4.28 -11.36
C LEU A 57 -7.17 5.78 -11.19
N HIS A 58 -8.33 6.14 -10.63
CA HIS A 58 -8.64 7.54 -10.36
C HIS A 58 -7.69 8.14 -9.32
N ILE A 59 -7.51 7.45 -8.18
CA ILE A 59 -6.59 7.86 -7.11
C ILE A 59 -5.14 7.93 -7.59
N ALA A 60 -4.72 7.03 -8.51
CA ALA A 60 -3.36 7.02 -9.04
C ALA A 60 -3.01 8.23 -9.93
N ARG A 61 -4.02 8.91 -10.47
CA ARG A 61 -3.87 10.00 -11.44
C ARG A 61 -3.93 11.38 -10.81
N GLU A 62 -4.50 11.48 -9.60
CA GLU A 62 -4.45 12.69 -8.78
C GLU A 62 -3.12 12.80 -8.03
#